data_AF-A0A3A8SXK7-F1
#
_entry.id   AF-A0A3A8SXK7-F1
#
_cell.length_a   1.000
_cell.length_b   1.000
_cell.length_c   1.000
_cell.angle_alpha   90.00
_cell.angle_beta   90.00
_cell.angle_gamma   90.00
#
_symmetry.space_group_name_H-M   'P 1'
#
loop_
_entity.id
_entity.type
_entity.pdbx_description
1 polymer ?
#
loop_
_entity_poly.entity_id
_entity_poly.type
_entity_poly.pdbx_seq_one_letter_code
_entity_poly.pdbx_strand_id
1 'polypeptide(L)'
;MSERILLTYLPEFAAGPSARMGPQGVRQLAQLGIYRARSYGLTDDHSLQLYAGLMMQLGVAFDEDPFHPWAHTALRNTPSAAYPIAEHQRVRSLYGASTEYFQRVLGKDSEHLRNALFRATQLRLDSLPSGGAGFVERMRRLLLDLYPQRMESAATDALEQTATFLQGCSNKPTTGKSLAVQVAVSFAMGRGAFQDPRFPQLREVRGSPEKLFLGLQNHLQQELRDRGWK
;
A
#
# COMPACT_ATOMS: atom_id res chain seq x y z
N MET A 1 -19.37 -17.40 -7.37
CA MET A 1 -18.49 -17.79 -8.50
C MET A 1 -17.26 -16.87 -8.61
N SER A 2 -16.73 -16.34 -7.50
CA SER A 2 -15.84 -15.16 -7.50
C SER A 2 -14.35 -15.47 -7.25
N GLU A 3 -14.04 -16.55 -6.53
CA GLU A 3 -12.66 -16.88 -6.14
C GLU A 3 -11.85 -17.46 -7.31
N ARG A 4 -12.44 -18.39 -8.08
CA ARG A 4 -11.77 -19.05 -9.22
C ARG A 4 -11.22 -18.04 -10.22
N ILE A 5 -11.97 -16.97 -10.51
CA ILE A 5 -11.59 -15.94 -11.47
C ILE A 5 -10.40 -15.13 -10.96
N LEU A 6 -10.37 -14.79 -9.66
CA LEU A 6 -9.22 -14.10 -9.07
C LEU A 6 -7.98 -15.00 -9.00
N LEU A 7 -8.14 -16.31 -8.80
CA LEU A 7 -7.03 -17.27 -8.82
C LEU A 7 -6.37 -17.37 -10.20
N THR A 8 -7.11 -17.10 -11.28
CA THR A 8 -6.54 -16.98 -12.64
C THR A 8 -5.98 -15.59 -12.89
N TYR A 9 -6.74 -14.55 -12.54
CA TYR A 9 -6.38 -13.16 -12.83
C TYR A 9 -5.14 -12.66 -12.09
N LEU A 10 -4.99 -12.92 -10.79
CA LEU A 10 -3.89 -12.34 -10.01
C LEU A 10 -2.49 -12.79 -10.49
N PRO A 11 -2.25 -14.07 -10.81
CA PRO A 11 -1.01 -14.50 -11.45
C PRO A 11 -0.72 -13.84 -12.80
N GLU A 12 -1.74 -13.64 -13.65
CA GLU A 12 -1.59 -12.97 -14.95
C GLU A 12 -1.30 -11.47 -14.77
N PHE A 13 -2.00 -10.83 -13.85
CA PHE A 13 -1.87 -9.41 -13.56
C PHE A 13 -0.52 -9.05 -12.92
N ALA A 14 0.00 -9.91 -12.02
CA ALA A 14 1.24 -9.66 -11.29
C ALA A 14 2.02 -10.95 -11.04
N ALA A 15 2.67 -11.48 -12.08
CA ALA A 15 3.37 -12.77 -12.06
C ALA A 15 4.45 -12.84 -10.96
N GLY A 16 5.32 -11.83 -10.86
CA GLY A 16 6.40 -11.77 -9.86
C GLY A 16 5.89 -11.84 -8.42
N PRO A 17 5.05 -10.88 -7.98
CA PRO A 17 4.43 -10.91 -6.67
C PRO A 17 3.63 -12.20 -6.38
N SER A 18 2.88 -12.71 -7.36
CA SER A 18 2.09 -13.94 -7.19
C SER A 18 2.96 -15.18 -7.00
N ALA A 19 4.06 -15.29 -7.73
CA ALA A 19 5.03 -16.38 -7.55
C ALA A 19 5.66 -16.37 -6.15
N ARG A 20 5.98 -15.19 -5.60
CA ARG A 20 6.54 -15.06 -4.24
C ARG A 20 5.55 -15.44 -3.14
N MET A 21 4.29 -15.07 -3.29
CA MET A 21 3.23 -15.46 -2.35
C MET A 21 2.94 -16.97 -2.37
N GLY A 22 3.17 -17.59 -3.53
CA GLY A 22 2.74 -18.96 -3.80
C GLY A 22 1.21 -19.11 -3.87
N PRO A 23 0.72 -20.32 -4.21
CA PRO A 23 -0.71 -20.55 -4.43
C PRO A 23 -1.61 -20.25 -3.21
N GLN A 24 -1.10 -20.53 -2.01
CA GLN A 24 -1.83 -20.27 -0.78
C GLN A 24 -1.96 -18.77 -0.50
N GLY A 25 -0.89 -17.99 -0.67
CA GLY A 25 -0.93 -16.54 -0.49
C GLY A 25 -1.82 -15.85 -1.51
N VAL A 26 -1.78 -16.29 -2.78
CA VAL A 26 -2.70 -15.83 -3.83
C VAL A 26 -4.16 -16.12 -3.46
N ARG A 27 -4.45 -17.32 -2.95
CA ARG A 27 -5.80 -17.67 -2.47
C ARG A 27 -6.25 -16.79 -1.31
N GLN A 28 -5.39 -16.57 -0.31
CA GLN A 28 -5.68 -15.70 0.82
C GLN A 28 -5.96 -14.26 0.37
N LEU A 29 -5.17 -13.73 -0.55
CA LEU A 29 -5.38 -12.40 -1.13
C LEU A 29 -6.69 -12.32 -1.90
N ALA A 30 -7.02 -13.33 -2.71
CA ALA A 30 -8.28 -13.41 -3.45
C ALA A 30 -9.49 -13.42 -2.50
N GLN A 31 -9.46 -14.24 -1.45
CA GLN A 31 -10.54 -14.31 -0.46
C GLN A 31 -10.70 -12.99 0.30
N LEU A 32 -9.59 -12.37 0.71
CA LEU A 32 -9.60 -11.07 1.36
C LEU A 32 -10.16 -9.98 0.43
N GLY A 33 -9.77 -10.00 -0.85
CA GLY A 33 -10.26 -9.07 -1.86
C GLY A 33 -11.76 -9.21 -2.08
N ILE A 34 -12.29 -10.42 -2.18
CA ILE A 34 -13.74 -10.66 -2.28
C ILE A 34 -14.46 -10.14 -1.05
N TYR A 35 -13.94 -10.46 0.14
CA TYR A 35 -14.55 -10.03 1.39
C TYR A 35 -14.63 -8.50 1.49
N ARG A 36 -13.52 -7.79 1.23
CA ARG A 36 -13.49 -6.33 1.29
C ARG A 36 -14.29 -5.67 0.15
N ALA A 37 -14.17 -6.14 -1.08
CA ALA A 37 -14.92 -5.58 -2.21
C ALA A 37 -16.45 -5.65 -1.97
N ARG A 38 -16.94 -6.76 -1.40
CA ARG A 38 -18.35 -6.93 -1.06
C ARG A 38 -18.86 -5.96 0.01
N SER A 39 -18.00 -5.49 0.92
CA SER A 39 -18.41 -4.47 1.91
C SER A 39 -18.74 -3.13 1.25
N TYR A 40 -18.22 -2.90 0.04
CA TYR A 40 -18.55 -1.75 -0.83
C TYR A 40 -19.64 -2.08 -1.86
N GLY A 41 -20.30 -3.23 -1.76
CA GLY A 41 -21.31 -3.67 -2.72
C GLY A 41 -20.74 -3.89 -4.13
N LEU A 42 -19.49 -4.37 -4.20
CA LEU A 42 -18.86 -4.84 -5.44
C LEU A 42 -18.97 -6.36 -5.48
N THR A 43 -19.60 -6.89 -6.53
CA THR A 43 -20.02 -8.28 -6.62
C THR A 43 -19.74 -8.92 -7.98
N ASP A 44 -19.67 -8.13 -9.06
CA ASP A 44 -19.36 -8.63 -10.40
C ASP A 44 -17.86 -8.96 -10.55
N ASP A 45 -17.53 -9.86 -11.49
CA ASP A 45 -16.16 -10.36 -11.64
C ASP A 45 -15.14 -9.27 -12.00
N HIS A 46 -15.54 -8.28 -12.80
CA HIS A 46 -14.69 -7.16 -13.20
C HIS A 46 -14.38 -6.23 -12.02
N SER A 47 -15.39 -5.96 -11.19
CA SER A 47 -15.25 -5.15 -9.99
C SER A 47 -14.29 -5.80 -8.99
N LEU A 48 -14.37 -7.12 -8.85
CA LEU A 48 -13.51 -7.92 -7.98
C LEU A 48 -12.07 -7.97 -8.50
N GLN A 49 -11.88 -8.13 -9.82
CA GLN A 49 -10.55 -8.08 -10.43
C GLN A 49 -9.89 -6.71 -10.23
N LEU A 50 -10.62 -5.61 -10.46
CA LEU A 50 -10.11 -4.26 -10.23
C LEU A 50 -9.71 -4.08 -8.76
N TYR A 51 -10.59 -4.41 -7.83
CA TYR A 51 -10.33 -4.24 -6.40
C TYR A 51 -9.14 -5.09 -5.94
N ALA A 52 -9.08 -6.37 -6.31
CA ALA A 52 -7.98 -7.27 -5.95
C ALA A 52 -6.65 -6.87 -6.63
N GLY A 53 -6.70 -6.37 -7.87
CA GLY A 53 -5.54 -5.82 -8.57
C GLY A 53 -4.97 -4.59 -7.85
N LEU A 54 -5.83 -3.69 -7.39
CA LEU A 54 -5.41 -2.54 -6.59
C LEU A 54 -4.84 -2.96 -5.23
N MET A 55 -5.39 -3.99 -4.58
CA MET A 55 -4.76 -4.55 -3.36
C MET A 55 -3.35 -5.08 -3.64
N MET A 56 -3.17 -5.77 -4.76
CA MET A 56 -1.86 -6.28 -5.18
C MET A 56 -0.85 -5.16 -5.42
N GLN A 57 -1.27 -4.01 -5.95
CA GLN A 57 -0.38 -2.90 -6.29
C GLN A 57 -0.14 -1.91 -5.13
N LEU A 58 -1.17 -1.60 -4.34
CA LEU A 58 -1.16 -0.49 -3.40
C LEU A 58 -1.12 -0.92 -1.92
N GLY A 59 -1.48 -2.18 -1.63
CA GLY A 59 -1.66 -2.64 -0.26
C GLY A 59 -3.04 -3.26 -0.03
N VAL A 60 -3.12 -4.28 0.83
CA VAL A 60 -4.40 -4.91 1.19
C VAL A 60 -5.41 -4.00 1.92
N ALA A 61 -5.00 -2.80 2.30
CA ALA A 61 -5.81 -1.79 2.98
C ALA A 61 -5.77 -0.43 2.25
N PHE A 62 -5.56 -0.43 0.94
CA PHE A 62 -5.44 0.80 0.13
C PHE A 62 -6.67 1.72 0.23
N ASP A 63 -7.84 1.14 0.44
CA ASP A 63 -9.16 1.78 0.61
C ASP A 63 -9.31 2.56 1.93
N GLU A 64 -8.39 2.37 2.87
CA GLU A 64 -8.31 3.05 4.17
C GLU A 64 -6.93 3.68 4.40
N ASP A 65 -6.07 3.65 3.39
CA ASP A 65 -4.70 4.14 3.45
C ASP A 65 -4.70 5.65 3.20
N PRO A 66 -4.20 6.47 4.14
CA PRO A 66 -4.21 7.92 3.98
C PRO A 66 -3.18 8.40 2.95
N PHE A 67 -2.30 7.53 2.45
CA PHE A 67 -1.48 7.79 1.27
C PHE A 67 -2.25 7.61 -0.06
N HIS A 68 -3.49 7.08 0.01
CA HIS A 68 -4.38 6.87 -1.14
C HIS A 68 -5.81 7.39 -0.84
N PRO A 69 -5.98 8.66 -0.41
CA PRO A 69 -7.30 9.17 0.03
C PRO A 69 -8.38 9.07 -1.04
N TRP A 70 -7.98 9.13 -2.33
CA TRP A 70 -8.85 8.96 -3.48
C TRP A 70 -9.58 7.61 -3.49
N ALA A 71 -8.98 6.54 -2.97
CA ALA A 71 -9.57 5.20 -3.01
C ALA A 71 -10.81 5.12 -2.13
N HIS A 72 -10.70 5.67 -0.91
CA HIS A 72 -11.82 5.80 0.01
C HIS A 72 -12.95 6.63 -0.60
N THR A 73 -12.62 7.80 -1.16
CA THR A 73 -13.60 8.69 -1.81
C THR A 73 -14.26 8.01 -3.00
N ALA A 74 -13.51 7.35 -3.88
CA ALA A 74 -14.06 6.68 -5.06
C ALA A 74 -15.01 5.52 -4.70
N LEU A 75 -14.70 4.78 -3.64
CA LEU A 75 -15.52 3.65 -3.16
C LEU A 75 -16.74 4.10 -2.36
N ARG A 76 -16.62 5.18 -1.58
CA ARG A 76 -17.65 5.63 -0.63
C ARG A 76 -18.43 6.85 -1.06
N ASN A 77 -18.06 7.52 -2.17
CA ASN A 77 -18.67 8.74 -2.70
C ASN A 77 -20.15 8.78 -2.30
N THR A 78 -20.46 9.62 -1.31
CA THR A 78 -21.57 9.40 -0.40
C THR A 78 -22.89 9.41 -1.15
N PRO A 79 -23.56 8.27 -1.33
CA PRO A 79 -24.96 8.30 -1.73
C PRO A 79 -25.74 8.80 -0.52
N SER A 80 -26.65 9.77 -0.73
CA SER A 80 -27.75 9.93 0.22
C SER A 80 -28.45 8.58 0.35
N ALA A 81 -28.95 8.22 1.54
CA ALA A 81 -29.79 7.02 1.71
C ALA A 81 -30.96 6.95 0.71
N ALA A 82 -31.35 8.10 0.14
CA ALA A 82 -32.36 8.22 -0.90
C ALA A 82 -31.90 7.78 -2.31
N TYR A 83 -30.60 7.76 -2.61
CA TYR A 83 -30.06 7.49 -3.95
C TYR A 83 -28.75 6.69 -3.89
N PRO A 84 -28.80 5.36 -3.68
CA PRO A 84 -27.61 4.53 -3.72
C PRO A 84 -26.92 4.63 -5.09
N ILE A 85 -25.61 4.86 -5.09
CA ILE A 85 -24.79 4.78 -6.30
C ILE A 85 -24.83 3.34 -6.82
N ALA A 86 -24.98 3.16 -8.12
CA ALA A 86 -24.93 1.83 -8.73
C ALA A 86 -23.48 1.29 -8.76
N GLU A 87 -23.31 -0.03 -8.66
CA GLU A 87 -21.99 -0.69 -8.67
C GLU A 87 -21.07 -0.20 -9.81
N HIS A 88 -21.59 -0.13 -11.03
CA HIS A 88 -20.84 0.32 -12.20
C HIS A 88 -20.27 1.74 -12.07
N GLN A 89 -20.94 2.63 -11.32
CA GLN A 89 -20.46 3.99 -11.08
C GLN A 89 -19.29 3.99 -10.09
N ARG A 90 -19.37 3.21 -8.99
CA ARG A 90 -18.24 3.02 -8.06
C ARG A 90 -17.02 2.44 -8.77
N VAL A 91 -17.23 1.40 -9.58
CA VAL A 91 -16.16 0.77 -10.37
C VAL A 91 -15.52 1.77 -11.33
N ARG A 92 -16.33 2.56 -12.05
CA ARG A 92 -15.82 3.61 -12.96
C ARG A 92 -15.04 4.69 -12.21
N SER A 93 -15.56 5.16 -11.07
CA SER A 93 -14.87 6.15 -10.23
C SER A 93 -13.55 5.60 -9.69
N LEU A 94 -13.53 4.35 -9.22
CA LEU A 94 -12.33 3.71 -8.70
C LEU A 94 -11.28 3.53 -9.80
N TYR A 95 -11.68 3.03 -10.97
CA TYR A 95 -10.81 2.86 -12.12
C TYR A 95 -10.21 4.20 -12.57
N GLY A 96 -11.04 5.23 -12.74
CA GLY A 96 -10.60 6.58 -13.14
C GLY A 96 -9.61 7.17 -12.13
N ALA A 97 -9.97 7.17 -10.85
CA ALA A 97 -9.11 7.69 -9.79
C ALA A 97 -7.78 6.92 -9.69
N SER A 98 -7.80 5.59 -9.84
CA SER A 98 -6.57 4.79 -9.84
C SER A 98 -5.67 5.10 -11.03
N THR A 99 -6.25 5.32 -12.21
CA THR A 99 -5.51 5.67 -13.43
C THR A 99 -4.84 7.03 -13.28
N GLU A 100 -5.59 8.04 -12.82
CA GLU A 100 -5.05 9.38 -12.54
C GLU A 100 -3.94 9.34 -11.48
N TYR A 101 -4.14 8.56 -10.41
CA TYR A 101 -3.14 8.35 -9.38
C TYR A 101 -1.86 7.73 -9.94
N PHE A 102 -1.96 6.62 -10.67
CA PHE A 102 -0.78 5.96 -11.24
C PHE A 102 -0.05 6.83 -12.24
N GLN A 103 -0.76 7.58 -13.09
CA GLN A 103 -0.13 8.53 -14.01
C GLN A 103 0.68 9.60 -13.27
N ARG A 104 0.09 10.20 -12.23
CA ARG A 104 0.77 11.24 -11.42
C ARG A 104 1.96 10.67 -10.65
N VAL A 105 1.76 9.53 -9.99
CA VAL A 105 2.72 8.97 -9.04
C VAL A 105 3.84 8.18 -9.71
N LEU A 106 3.54 7.41 -10.76
CA LEU A 106 4.57 6.65 -11.46
C LEU A 106 5.33 7.50 -12.49
N GLY A 107 4.67 8.48 -13.12
CA GLY A 107 5.24 9.25 -14.21
C GLY A 107 5.32 8.45 -15.51
N LYS A 108 5.96 9.03 -16.54
CA LYS A 108 6.14 8.35 -17.82
C LYS A 108 7.06 7.15 -17.63
N ASP A 109 6.67 5.99 -18.15
CA ASP A 109 7.44 4.73 -18.05
C ASP A 109 7.87 4.39 -16.60
N SER A 110 7.08 4.80 -15.61
CA SER A 110 7.36 4.63 -14.17
C SER A 110 8.66 5.30 -13.67
N GLU A 111 9.11 6.37 -14.32
CA GLU A 111 10.36 7.07 -13.99
C GLU A 111 10.41 7.58 -12.54
N HIS A 112 9.30 8.07 -11.99
CA HIS A 112 9.24 8.58 -10.63
C HIS A 112 9.43 7.45 -9.61
N LEU A 113 8.76 6.31 -9.84
CA LEU A 113 8.91 5.12 -9.01
C LEU A 113 10.35 4.59 -9.06
N ARG A 114 10.94 4.52 -10.26
CA ARG A 114 12.33 4.08 -10.43
C ARG A 114 13.29 4.95 -9.63
N ASN A 115 13.18 6.27 -9.76
CA ASN A 115 14.02 7.21 -9.03
C ASN A 115 13.83 7.12 -7.51
N ALA A 116 12.58 6.94 -7.06
CA ALA A 116 12.26 6.76 -5.65
C ALA A 116 12.85 5.46 -5.08
N LEU A 117 12.77 4.34 -5.81
CA LEU A 117 13.39 3.08 -5.42
C LEU A 117 14.92 3.21 -5.32
N PHE A 118 15.57 3.84 -6.30
CA PHE A 118 17.02 4.10 -6.22
C PHE A 118 17.38 4.90 -4.97
N ARG A 119 16.70 6.01 -4.69
CA ARG A 119 16.95 6.79 -3.46
C ARG A 119 16.68 5.98 -2.20
N ALA A 120 15.60 5.22 -2.16
CA ALA A 120 15.19 4.44 -0.99
C ALA A 120 16.15 3.27 -0.69
N THR A 121 16.76 2.67 -1.71
CA THR A 121 17.78 1.61 -1.53
C THR A 121 19.12 2.13 -0.99
N GLN A 122 19.37 3.44 -1.09
CA GLN A 122 20.56 4.08 -0.52
C GLN A 122 20.35 4.56 0.92
N LEU A 123 19.13 4.46 1.46
CA LEU A 123 18.83 4.86 2.83
C LEU A 123 19.60 4.00 3.82
N ARG A 124 19.98 4.64 4.94
CA ARG A 124 20.57 3.96 6.09
C ARG A 124 19.59 4.04 7.25
N LEU A 125 19.56 3.00 8.08
CA LEU A 125 18.74 3.02 9.30
C LEU A 125 19.08 4.23 10.18
N ASP A 126 20.35 4.63 10.21
CA ASP A 126 20.82 5.76 11.00
C ASP A 126 20.37 7.13 10.52
N SER A 127 20.00 7.25 9.24
CA SER A 127 19.46 8.51 8.70
C SER A 127 17.95 8.65 8.94
N LEU A 128 17.27 7.63 9.48
CA LEU A 128 15.84 7.74 9.77
C LEU A 128 15.57 8.60 11.02
N PRO A 129 14.55 9.48 10.98
CA PRO A 129 14.16 10.28 12.13
C PRO A 129 13.83 9.44 13.36
N SER A 130 14.36 9.79 14.52
CA SER A 130 13.86 9.26 15.78
C SER A 130 12.48 9.85 16.12
N GLY A 131 11.64 9.03 16.74
CA GLY A 131 10.36 9.47 17.34
C GLY A 131 10.52 10.60 18.36
N GLY A 132 9.41 11.25 18.71
CA GLY A 132 9.35 12.40 19.63
C GLY A 132 8.85 13.68 18.96
N ALA A 133 9.09 14.83 19.61
CA ALA A 133 8.65 16.13 19.10
C ALA A 133 9.19 16.40 17.67
N GLY A 134 8.32 16.87 16.78
CA GLY A 134 8.66 17.13 15.38
C GLY A 134 8.94 15.88 14.52
N PHE A 135 8.65 14.67 15.01
CA PHE A 135 8.84 13.43 14.25
C PHE A 135 8.13 13.46 12.90
N VAL A 136 6.85 13.84 12.89
CA VAL A 136 6.04 13.87 11.67
C VAL A 136 6.65 14.81 10.62
N GLU A 137 7.09 15.99 11.03
CA GLU A 137 7.72 16.96 10.13
C GLU A 137 9.04 16.46 9.54
N ARG A 138 9.86 15.78 10.35
CA ARG A 138 11.10 15.16 9.86
C ARG A 138 10.82 14.00 8.91
N MET A 139 9.82 13.17 9.22
CA MET A 139 9.39 12.08 8.33
C MET A 139 8.81 12.60 7.02
N ARG A 140 8.02 13.68 7.07
CA ARG A 140 7.44 14.31 5.87
C ARG A 140 8.54 14.78 4.92
N ARG A 141 9.54 15.51 5.42
CA ARG A 141 10.69 15.93 4.62
C ARG A 141 11.43 14.75 4.00
N LEU A 142 11.74 13.72 4.80
CA LEU A 142 12.39 12.51 4.29
C LEU A 142 11.58 11.86 3.14
N LEU A 143 10.27 11.69 3.30
CA LEU A 143 9.45 11.03 2.29
C LEU A 143 9.21 11.91 1.05
N LEU A 144 9.17 13.23 1.19
CA LEU A 144 9.15 14.18 0.07
C LEU A 144 10.45 14.11 -0.74
N ASP A 145 11.61 14.03 -0.08
CA ASP A 145 12.91 13.89 -0.75
C ASP A 145 13.01 12.54 -1.49
N LEU A 146 12.39 11.49 -0.94
CA LEU A 146 12.40 10.15 -1.53
C LEU A 146 11.42 9.99 -2.69
N TYR A 147 10.15 10.37 -2.48
CA TYR A 147 9.07 10.14 -3.44
C TYR A 147 8.02 11.26 -3.37
N PRO A 148 8.33 12.44 -3.92
CA PRO A 148 7.48 13.63 -3.76
C PRO A 148 6.08 13.42 -4.32
N GLN A 149 5.96 12.80 -5.50
CA GLN A 149 4.66 12.60 -6.16
C GLN A 149 3.69 11.77 -5.33
N ARG A 150 4.18 10.76 -4.61
CA ARG A 150 3.36 9.91 -3.73
C ARG A 150 2.94 10.67 -2.46
N MET A 151 3.86 11.45 -1.87
CA MET A 151 3.55 12.26 -0.69
C MET A 151 2.61 13.43 -0.98
N GLU A 152 2.74 14.08 -2.13
CA GLU A 152 1.86 15.16 -2.58
C GLU A 152 0.45 14.67 -2.91
N SER A 153 0.30 13.38 -3.25
CA SER A 153 -1.00 12.75 -3.50
C SER A 153 -1.68 12.23 -2.22
N ALA A 154 -0.99 12.26 -1.08
CA ALA A 154 -1.51 11.79 0.21
C ALA A 154 -2.44 12.81 0.86
N ALA A 155 -3.22 12.36 1.86
CA ALA A 155 -3.96 13.28 2.72
C ALA A 155 -3.01 14.21 3.50
N THR A 156 -3.44 15.43 3.81
CA THR A 156 -2.63 16.42 4.53
C THR A 156 -2.09 15.88 5.85
N ASP A 157 -2.89 15.10 6.57
CA ASP A 157 -2.59 14.50 7.87
C ASP A 157 -2.20 13.01 7.78
N ALA A 158 -1.78 12.53 6.60
CA ALA A 158 -1.55 11.10 6.38
C ALA A 158 -0.48 10.48 7.30
N LEU A 159 0.55 11.25 7.64
CA LEU A 159 1.63 10.77 8.50
C LEU A 159 1.19 10.72 9.96
N GLU A 160 0.39 11.69 10.40
CA GLU A 160 -0.24 11.73 11.71
C GLU A 160 -1.17 10.53 11.89
N GLN A 161 -2.06 10.28 10.91
CA GLN A 161 -2.95 9.13 10.91
C GLN A 161 -2.17 7.80 10.93
N THR A 162 -1.11 7.70 10.14
CA THR A 162 -0.29 6.48 10.05
C THR A 162 0.49 6.25 11.34
N ALA A 163 1.09 7.27 11.92
CA ALA A 163 1.83 7.16 13.18
C ALA A 163 0.91 6.74 14.33
N THR A 164 -0.26 7.36 14.47
CA THR A 164 -1.27 7.00 15.47
C THR A 164 -1.73 5.56 15.29
N PHE A 165 -2.02 5.14 14.05
CA PHE A 165 -2.42 3.78 13.74
C PHE A 165 -1.35 2.75 14.14
N LEU A 166 -0.09 2.98 13.74
CA LEU A 166 1.00 2.06 14.05
C LEU A 166 1.26 1.94 15.55
N GLN A 167 1.15 3.04 16.28
CA GLN A 167 1.24 3.04 17.75
C GLN A 167 0.08 2.26 18.38
N GLY A 168 -1.15 2.44 17.90
CA GLY A 168 -2.33 1.73 18.39
C GLY A 168 -2.31 0.21 18.14
N CYS A 169 -1.60 -0.24 17.10
CA CYS A 169 -1.42 -1.66 16.81
C CYS A 169 -0.36 -2.36 17.69
N SER A 170 0.22 -1.70 18.69
CA SER A 170 1.24 -2.27 19.59
C SER A 170 0.86 -2.07 21.05
N ASN A 171 1.00 -3.11 21.88
CA ASN A 171 0.78 -3.02 23.33
C ASN A 171 1.87 -2.23 24.05
N LYS A 172 2.99 -1.94 23.38
CA LYS A 172 4.08 -1.11 23.89
C LYS A 172 4.29 0.08 22.96
N PRO A 173 4.52 1.29 23.49
CA PRO A 173 4.82 2.46 22.67
C PRO A 173 6.03 2.17 21.77
N THR A 174 5.84 2.32 20.46
CA THR A 174 6.92 2.24 19.50
C THR A 174 7.78 3.51 19.62
N THR A 175 8.99 3.39 20.18
CA THR A 175 9.90 4.52 20.39
C THR A 175 11.09 4.50 19.43
N GLY A 176 11.81 5.62 19.35
CA GLY A 176 13.04 5.75 18.57
C GLY A 176 12.85 5.53 17.07
N LYS A 177 13.78 4.79 16.44
CA LYS A 177 13.78 4.49 15.00
C LYS A 177 12.73 3.46 14.59
N SER A 178 12.19 2.67 15.53
CA SER A 178 11.21 1.62 15.19
C SER A 178 9.94 2.19 14.55
N LEU A 179 9.48 3.35 15.03
CA LEU A 179 8.32 4.01 14.44
C LEU A 179 8.61 4.52 13.02
N ALA A 180 9.80 5.08 12.79
CA ALA A 180 10.21 5.57 11.48
C ALA A 180 10.27 4.46 10.44
N VAL A 181 10.85 3.32 10.80
CA VAL A 181 10.92 2.15 9.91
C VAL A 181 9.52 1.61 9.63
N GLN A 182 8.63 1.54 10.64
CA GLN A 182 7.25 1.10 10.42
C GLN A 182 6.48 2.07 9.50
N VAL A 183 6.65 3.38 9.65
CA VAL A 183 6.06 4.38 8.74
C VAL A 183 6.62 4.20 7.32
N ALA A 184 7.93 4.00 7.16
CA ALA A 184 8.54 3.76 5.86
C ALA A 184 8.03 2.48 5.19
N VAL A 185 7.82 1.40 5.96
CA VAL A 185 7.18 0.16 5.50
C VAL A 185 5.75 0.42 5.06
N SER A 186 4.94 1.10 5.87
CA SER A 186 3.56 1.44 5.49
C SER A 186 3.50 2.32 4.24
N PHE A 187 4.41 3.28 4.11
CA PHE A 187 4.49 4.14 2.93
C PHE A 187 4.85 3.36 1.66
N ALA A 188 5.80 2.42 1.74
CA ALA A 188 6.29 1.65 0.60
C ALA A 188 5.36 0.48 0.22
N MET A 189 4.84 -0.25 1.21
CA MET A 189 4.14 -1.52 1.02
C MET A 189 2.62 -1.44 1.28
N GLY A 190 2.16 -0.30 1.79
CA GLY A 190 0.76 -0.02 2.14
C GLY A 190 0.49 -0.10 3.65
N ARG A 191 -0.50 0.65 4.14
CA ARG A 191 -0.88 0.75 5.57
C ARG A 191 -1.05 -0.60 6.27
N GLY A 192 -1.55 -1.61 5.55
CA GLY A 192 -1.81 -2.96 6.05
C GLY A 192 -0.63 -3.94 5.97
N ALA A 193 0.59 -3.48 5.67
CA ALA A 193 1.74 -4.35 5.38
C ALA A 193 2.01 -5.44 6.44
N PHE A 194 1.75 -5.17 7.73
CA PHE A 194 2.00 -6.12 8.82
C PHE A 194 0.94 -7.23 8.95
N GLN A 195 -0.17 -7.12 8.22
CA GLN A 195 -1.22 -8.15 8.11
C GLN A 195 -1.33 -8.67 6.68
N ASP A 196 -0.44 -8.23 5.80
CA ASP A 196 -0.50 -8.52 4.38
C ASP A 196 0.06 -9.92 4.08
N PRO A 197 -0.72 -10.81 3.43
CA PRO A 197 -0.24 -12.14 3.05
C PRO A 197 0.93 -12.11 2.06
N ARG A 198 1.20 -10.95 1.41
CA ARG A 198 2.40 -10.74 0.59
C ARG A 198 3.68 -10.67 1.42
N PHE A 199 3.58 -10.32 2.71
CA PHE A 199 4.74 -10.03 3.56
C PHE A 199 4.63 -10.68 4.95
N PRO A 200 4.40 -12.01 5.04
CA PRO A 200 4.17 -12.69 6.32
C PRO A 200 5.30 -12.46 7.35
N GLN A 201 6.53 -12.33 6.88
CA GLN A 201 7.72 -12.11 7.71
C GLN A 201 7.72 -10.77 8.47
N LEU A 202 7.02 -9.72 7.98
CA LEU A 202 7.08 -8.39 8.60
C LEU A 202 6.44 -8.36 9.99
N ARG A 203 5.43 -9.21 10.21
CA ARG A 203 4.73 -9.32 11.49
C ARG A 203 5.68 -9.77 12.61
N GLU A 204 6.54 -10.74 12.32
CA GLU A 204 7.46 -11.33 13.29
C GLU A 204 8.59 -10.38 13.67
N VAL A 205 9.05 -9.56 12.73
CA VAL A 205 10.19 -8.66 12.92
C VAL A 205 9.79 -7.23 13.29
N ARG A 206 8.49 -6.93 13.39
CA ARG A 206 7.95 -5.58 13.64
C ARG A 206 8.59 -4.85 14.83
N GLY A 207 8.98 -5.59 15.87
CA GLY A 207 9.61 -5.03 17.07
C GLY A 207 11.08 -4.65 16.92
N SER A 208 11.79 -5.15 15.90
CA SER A 208 13.21 -4.86 15.67
C SER A 208 13.37 -3.89 14.49
N PRO A 209 13.79 -2.64 14.72
CA PRO A 209 14.00 -1.68 13.64
C PRO A 209 15.03 -2.18 12.63
N GLU A 210 16.05 -2.90 13.04
CA GLU A 210 17.12 -3.44 12.18
C GLU A 210 16.58 -4.51 11.24
N LYS A 211 15.88 -5.51 11.79
CA LYS A 211 15.29 -6.60 10.99
C LYS A 211 14.19 -6.08 10.07
N LEU A 212 13.37 -5.15 10.55
CA LEU A 212 12.31 -4.55 9.75
C LEU A 212 12.89 -3.69 8.62
N PHE A 213 13.94 -2.91 8.89
CA PHE A 213 14.62 -2.11 7.88
C PHE A 213 15.30 -2.98 6.83
N LEU A 214 15.93 -4.08 7.24
CA LEU A 214 16.48 -5.07 6.32
C LEU A 214 15.38 -5.69 5.43
N GLY A 215 14.23 -6.02 6.00
CA GLY A 215 13.06 -6.51 5.25
C GLY A 215 12.58 -5.51 4.20
N LEU A 216 12.50 -4.22 4.57
CA LEU A 216 12.20 -3.12 3.64
C LEU A 216 13.23 -3.05 2.51
N GLN A 217 14.53 -3.02 2.83
CA GLN A 217 15.60 -2.94 1.83
C GLN A 217 15.57 -4.12 0.85
N ASN A 218 15.37 -5.35 1.36
CA ASN A 218 15.24 -6.54 0.52
C ASN A 218 14.04 -6.45 -0.44
N HIS A 219 12.91 -5.93 0.02
CA HIS A 219 11.74 -5.71 -0.83
C HIS A 219 12.02 -4.69 -1.93
N LEU A 220 12.58 -3.53 -1.59
CA LEU A 220 12.89 -2.47 -2.57
C LEU A 220 13.88 -2.95 -3.63
N GLN A 221 14.90 -3.70 -3.22
CA GLN A 221 15.87 -4.32 -4.13
C GLN A 221 15.23 -5.38 -5.04
N GLN A 222 14.28 -6.15 -4.51
CA GLN A 222 13.55 -7.11 -5.34
C GLN A 222 12.65 -6.42 -6.36
N GLU A 223 11.98 -5.32 -5.99
CA GLU A 223 11.16 -4.54 -6.92
C GLU A 223 11.98 -3.96 -8.08
N LEU A 224 13.21 -3.50 -7.82
CA LEU A 224 14.15 -3.09 -8.87
C LEU A 224 14.47 -4.26 -9.81
N ARG A 225 14.80 -5.44 -9.26
CA ARG A 225 15.13 -6.65 -10.04
C ARG A 225 13.97 -7.11 -10.91
N ASP A 226 12.76 -7.19 -10.36
CA ASP A 226 11.56 -7.64 -11.08
C ASP A 226 11.25 -6.74 -12.29
N ARG A 227 11.61 -5.45 -12.18
CA ARG A 227 11.39 -4.45 -13.23
C ARG A 227 12.57 -4.30 -14.18
N GLY A 228 13.65 -5.06 -13.96
CA GLY A 228 14.87 -5.00 -14.76
C GLY A 228 15.64 -3.67 -14.61
N TRP A 229 15.41 -2.93 -13.53
CA TRP A 229 16.11 -1.68 -13.23
C TRP A 229 17.36 -1.99 -12.42
N LYS A 230 18.53 -1.57 -12.93
CA LYS A 230 19.85 -1.78 -12.31
C LYS A 230 20.41 -0.46 -11.81
#